data_AF-A0A7S0BV66-F1
#
_entry.id   AF-A0A7S0BV66-F1
#
_cell.length_a   1.000
_cell.length_b   1.000
_cell.length_c   1.000
_cell.angle_alpha   90.00
_cell.angle_beta   90.00
_cell.angle_gamma   90.00
#
_symmetry.space_group_name_H-M   'P 1'
#
loop_
_entity.id
_entity.type
_entity.pdbx_description
1 polymer ?
#
loop_
_entity_poly.entity_id
_entity_poly.type
_entity_poly.pdbx_seq_one_letter_code
_entity_poly.pdbx_strand_id
1 'polypeptide(L)'
;MVSESIKNKINIPLNEVGFSEKDQELSTISYDRGIGSADIGSGGLGPNATFTKSTSKKDDETVDGASVIENNVFEVLRQEENRRRSMAVWGMSDGQRLATFLSHLLALASIIVVLFWTNEKEMGGGGVSWSKLQRPRVFNWHPIMMVAMHAFMTISLLSSRVRSIKSNRKHVRVIHVLQMSIAFLCCCFGLAAVMRSHNDETLDLMSNFR
;
A
#
# COMPACT_ATOMS: atom_id res chain seq x y z
N MET A 1 0.00 36.85 37.20
CA MET A 1 -0.86 37.73 36.38
C MET A 1 -0.61 37.55 34.87
N VAL A 2 -0.63 36.31 34.35
CA VAL A 2 -0.56 36.02 32.89
C VAL A 2 -1.38 34.76 32.58
N SER A 3 -2.63 34.70 33.06
CA SER A 3 -3.53 33.55 32.81
C SER A 3 -4.93 33.94 32.31
N GLU A 4 -5.15 35.22 32.01
CA GLU A 4 -6.49 35.73 31.64
C GLU A 4 -6.52 36.35 30.22
N SER A 5 -5.41 36.33 29.46
CA SER A 5 -5.31 37.10 28.21
C SER A 5 -5.48 36.31 26.89
N ILE A 6 -5.73 34.99 26.93
CA ILE A 6 -5.85 34.16 25.70
C ILE A 6 -7.27 33.61 25.47
N LYS A 7 -8.24 33.92 26.35
CA LYS A 7 -9.62 33.40 26.22
C LYS A 7 -10.53 34.14 25.24
N ASN A 8 -10.09 35.22 24.59
CA ASN A 8 -11.02 36.16 23.94
C ASN A 8 -10.74 36.50 22.47
N LYS A 9 -10.31 35.53 21.65
CA LYS A 9 -10.10 35.79 20.21
C LYS A 9 -10.29 34.62 19.24
N ILE A 10 -11.27 33.75 19.46
CA ILE A 10 -11.74 32.83 18.41
C ILE A 10 -13.27 32.76 18.48
N ASN A 11 -13.93 33.68 17.79
CA ASN A 11 -15.36 33.64 17.53
C ASN A 11 -15.54 33.16 16.08
N ILE A 12 -15.50 31.83 15.88
CA ILE A 12 -15.80 31.21 14.58
C ILE A 12 -17.24 30.70 14.68
N PRO A 13 -18.17 31.19 13.84
CA PRO A 13 -19.53 30.66 13.80
C PRO A 13 -19.50 29.21 13.29
N LEU A 14 -19.79 28.28 14.20
CA LEU A 14 -20.16 26.91 13.87
C LEU A 14 -21.60 26.91 13.36
N ASN A 15 -21.77 27.16 12.06
CA ASN A 15 -23.03 26.80 11.40
C ASN A 15 -22.74 26.39 9.95
N GLU A 16 -23.42 25.33 9.52
CA GLU A 16 -23.37 24.69 8.20
C GLU A 16 -22.22 23.71 7.92
N VAL A 17 -22.24 22.59 8.64
CA VAL A 17 -21.85 21.30 8.04
C VAL A 17 -23.14 20.53 7.74
N GLY A 18 -23.71 20.80 6.57
CA GLY A 18 -24.76 19.97 5.99
C GLY A 18 -24.16 18.65 5.53
N PHE A 19 -24.17 17.64 6.42
CA PHE A 19 -23.82 16.27 6.06
C PHE A 19 -25.03 15.65 5.37
N SER A 20 -24.99 15.62 4.04
CA SER A 20 -26.03 15.05 3.19
C SER A 20 -26.12 13.53 3.41
N GLU A 21 -27.19 13.12 4.05
CA GLU A 21 -27.67 11.75 4.31
C GLU A 21 -28.07 11.04 3.00
N LYS A 22 -27.12 10.77 2.10
CA LYS A 22 -27.38 9.98 0.86
C LYS A 22 -26.30 8.96 0.45
N ASP A 23 -25.19 8.84 1.17
CA ASP A 23 -24.09 7.93 0.78
C ASP A 23 -23.99 6.64 1.60
N GLN A 24 -25.03 6.30 2.39
CA GLN A 24 -25.05 5.12 3.28
C GLN A 24 -25.69 3.85 2.67
N GLU A 25 -25.83 3.77 1.35
CA GLU A 25 -26.46 2.62 0.64
C GLU A 25 -25.56 1.86 -0.36
N LEU A 26 -24.23 1.84 -0.17
CA LEU A 26 -23.33 1.10 -1.08
C LEU A 26 -22.34 0.13 -0.39
N SER A 27 -22.57 -0.26 0.87
CA SER A 27 -21.72 -1.20 1.60
C SER A 27 -22.34 -2.59 1.87
N THR A 28 -23.24 -3.05 1.01
CA THR A 28 -23.76 -4.43 1.04
C THR A 28 -23.67 -5.10 -0.33
N ILE A 29 -22.43 -5.26 -0.83
CA ILE A 29 -22.16 -6.26 -1.88
C ILE A 29 -21.45 -7.45 -1.23
N SER A 30 -22.22 -8.51 -1.15
CA SER A 30 -21.92 -9.86 -0.66
C SER A 30 -20.64 -10.42 -1.28
N TYR A 31 -19.69 -10.82 -0.44
CA TYR A 31 -18.61 -11.74 -0.82
C TYR A 31 -19.16 -13.16 -0.72
N ASP A 32 -19.66 -13.69 -1.84
CA ASP A 32 -19.93 -15.12 -1.94
C ASP A 32 -18.62 -15.88 -2.20
N ARG A 33 -18.32 -16.78 -1.29
CA ARG A 33 -17.08 -17.54 -1.18
C ARG A 33 -17.41 -18.99 -1.52
N GLY A 34 -17.48 -19.29 -2.82
CA GLY A 34 -17.60 -20.65 -3.32
C GLY A 34 -16.31 -21.43 -3.09
N ILE A 35 -16.31 -22.26 -2.04
CA ILE A 35 -15.38 -23.37 -1.83
C ILE A 35 -15.93 -24.61 -2.55
N GLY A 36 -15.06 -25.32 -3.27
CA GLY A 36 -15.29 -26.63 -3.87
C GLY A 36 -14.68 -26.67 -5.28
N SER A 37 -13.91 -27.65 -5.72
CA SER A 37 -13.45 -28.91 -5.14
C SER A 37 -12.19 -29.30 -5.92
N ALA A 38 -11.31 -30.07 -5.29
CA ALA A 38 -10.11 -30.62 -5.91
C ALA A 38 -10.47 -31.74 -6.91
N ASP A 39 -9.74 -31.78 -8.03
CA ASP A 39 -9.42 -32.96 -8.87
C ASP A 39 -8.19 -32.52 -9.73
N ILE A 40 -6.95 -32.95 -9.44
CA ILE A 40 -6.27 -34.21 -9.79
C ILE A 40 -6.25 -34.51 -11.31
N GLY A 41 -5.05 -34.50 -11.90
CA GLY A 41 -4.72 -35.10 -13.22
C GLY A 41 -4.02 -34.10 -14.16
N SER A 42 -2.68 -34.06 -14.25
CA SER A 42 -1.77 -34.94 -15.01
C SER A 42 -1.55 -34.49 -16.47
N GLY A 43 -0.27 -34.33 -16.85
CA GLY A 43 0.24 -34.18 -18.23
C GLY A 43 0.10 -32.77 -18.82
N GLY A 44 1.10 -32.10 -19.39
CA GLY A 44 2.23 -32.59 -20.16
C GLY A 44 2.05 -32.20 -21.64
N LEU A 45 3.02 -31.45 -22.17
CA LEU A 45 3.41 -31.34 -23.59
C LEU A 45 2.68 -30.35 -24.52
N GLY A 46 3.43 -29.33 -24.96
CA GLY A 46 3.73 -29.11 -26.39
C GLY A 46 2.80 -28.21 -27.23
N PRO A 47 3.33 -27.21 -27.95
CA PRO A 47 2.60 -26.49 -28.98
C PRO A 47 2.83 -27.15 -30.35
N ASN A 48 1.84 -27.86 -30.90
CA ASN A 48 1.66 -28.07 -32.34
C ASN A 48 0.45 -28.97 -32.58
N ALA A 49 -0.61 -28.41 -33.17
CA ALA A 49 -1.58 -29.18 -33.93
C ALA A 49 -2.25 -28.25 -34.94
N THR A 50 -1.68 -28.22 -36.15
CA THR A 50 -2.38 -27.83 -37.36
C THR A 50 -3.50 -28.83 -37.59
N PHE A 51 -4.74 -28.45 -37.29
CA PHE A 51 -5.92 -29.25 -37.59
C PHE A 51 -6.60 -28.71 -38.86
N THR A 52 -6.31 -29.34 -39.99
CA THR A 52 -7.04 -29.16 -41.24
C THR A 52 -8.32 -29.98 -41.19
N LYS A 53 -9.45 -29.32 -40.86
CA LYS A 53 -10.77 -29.93 -40.95
C LYS A 53 -11.26 -29.88 -42.40
N SER A 54 -11.17 -30.99 -43.11
CA SER A 54 -11.96 -31.22 -44.32
C SER A 54 -13.43 -31.36 -43.92
N THR A 55 -14.27 -30.44 -44.39
CA THR A 55 -15.73 -30.60 -44.27
C THR A 55 -16.29 -30.90 -45.65
N SER A 56 -16.83 -32.12 -45.73
CA SER A 56 -17.65 -32.62 -46.81
C SER A 56 -18.94 -31.81 -46.88
N LYS A 57 -19.22 -31.36 -48.09
CA LYS A 57 -20.42 -30.64 -48.53
C LYS A 57 -21.67 -31.48 -48.29
N LYS A 58 -22.57 -30.97 -47.44
CA LYS A 58 -23.98 -31.37 -47.41
C LYS A 58 -24.80 -30.09 -47.28
N ASP A 59 -25.58 -29.86 -48.33
CA ASP A 59 -26.39 -28.68 -48.53
C ASP A 59 -27.60 -28.77 -47.60
N ASP A 60 -27.63 -27.91 -46.56
CA ASP A 60 -28.81 -27.67 -45.73
C ASP A 60 -28.79 -26.18 -45.33
N GLU A 61 -29.44 -25.36 -46.17
CA GLU A 61 -29.59 -23.91 -45.99
C GLU A 61 -30.64 -23.61 -44.91
N THR A 62 -30.31 -23.89 -43.66
CA THR A 62 -30.81 -23.14 -42.51
C THR A 62 -29.60 -22.62 -41.76
N VAL A 63 -28.97 -21.63 -42.39
CA VAL A 63 -27.72 -20.99 -41.95
C VAL A 63 -27.97 -20.22 -40.66
N ASP A 64 -27.79 -20.93 -39.55
CA ASP A 64 -26.78 -20.65 -38.52
C ASP A 64 -26.66 -19.20 -38.03
N GLY A 65 -27.77 -18.47 -37.98
CA GLY A 65 -27.82 -17.11 -37.44
C GLY A 65 -27.38 -17.04 -35.97
N ALA A 66 -27.61 -18.11 -35.20
CA ALA A 66 -27.21 -18.19 -33.80
C ALA A 66 -25.68 -18.23 -33.63
N SER A 67 -24.95 -19.01 -34.43
CA SER A 67 -23.48 -19.10 -34.34
C SER A 67 -22.79 -17.81 -34.79
N VAL A 68 -23.36 -17.12 -35.79
CA VAL A 68 -22.88 -15.81 -36.24
C VAL A 68 -23.09 -14.75 -35.15
N ILE A 69 -24.22 -14.79 -34.44
CA ILE A 69 -24.49 -13.86 -33.32
C ILE A 69 -23.52 -14.13 -32.16
N GLU A 70 -23.28 -15.39 -31.78
CA GLU A 70 -22.35 -15.71 -30.69
C GLU A 70 -20.90 -15.27 -30.99
N ASN A 71 -20.43 -15.50 -32.22
CA ASN A 71 -19.09 -15.07 -32.63
C ASN A 71 -18.93 -13.54 -32.60
N ASN A 72 -19.95 -12.79 -33.02
CA ASN A 72 -19.93 -11.33 -32.97
C ASN A 72 -19.98 -10.80 -31.53
N VAL A 73 -20.77 -11.43 -30.65
CA VAL A 73 -20.84 -11.06 -29.24
C VAL A 73 -19.50 -11.33 -28.54
N PHE A 74 -18.86 -12.46 -28.84
CA PHE A 74 -17.55 -12.79 -28.26
C PHE A 74 -16.45 -11.81 -28.69
N GLU A 75 -16.42 -11.42 -29.97
CA GLU A 75 -15.49 -10.40 -30.47
C GLU A 75 -15.75 -9.03 -29.84
N VAL A 76 -17.01 -8.60 -29.67
CA VAL A 76 -17.34 -7.34 -28.99
C VAL A 76 -16.87 -7.36 -27.53
N LEU A 77 -17.07 -8.48 -26.81
CA LEU A 77 -16.58 -8.63 -25.42
C LEU A 77 -15.05 -8.61 -25.34
N ARG A 78 -14.37 -9.27 -26.28
CA ARG A 78 -12.91 -9.27 -26.38
C ARG A 78 -12.37 -7.88 -26.72
N GLN A 79 -13.08 -7.14 -27.58
CA GLN A 79 -12.72 -5.78 -27.98
C GLN A 79 -12.94 -4.79 -26.83
N GLU A 80 -14.02 -4.92 -26.07
CA GLU A 80 -14.27 -4.17 -24.83
C GLU A 80 -13.20 -4.49 -23.78
N GLU A 81 -12.82 -5.75 -23.60
CA GLU A 81 -11.74 -6.11 -22.68
C GLU A 81 -10.39 -5.53 -23.13
N ASN A 82 -10.08 -5.57 -24.43
CA ASN A 82 -8.89 -4.93 -24.98
C ASN A 82 -8.94 -3.40 -24.87
N ARG A 83 -10.11 -2.77 -25.02
CA ARG A 83 -10.29 -1.33 -24.82
C ARG A 83 -10.11 -0.95 -23.34
N ARG A 84 -10.64 -1.74 -22.41
CA ARG A 84 -10.39 -1.62 -20.96
C ARG A 84 -8.91 -1.83 -20.61
N ARG A 85 -8.23 -2.76 -21.28
CA ARG A 85 -6.79 -2.99 -21.13
C ARG A 85 -5.95 -1.86 -21.74
N SER A 86 -6.34 -1.29 -22.88
CA SER A 86 -5.67 -0.14 -23.50
C SER A 86 -5.89 1.15 -22.72
N MET A 87 -7.05 1.35 -22.10
CA MET A 87 -7.28 2.44 -21.14
C MET A 87 -6.58 2.24 -19.79
N ALA A 88 -5.95 1.09 -19.56
CA ALA A 88 -5.03 0.91 -18.42
C ALA A 88 -3.57 1.20 -18.79
N VAL A 89 -3.28 1.54 -20.05
CA VAL A 89 -1.95 1.87 -20.61
C VAL A 89 -1.78 3.40 -20.78
N TRP A 90 -2.58 4.21 -20.10
CA TRP A 90 -2.27 5.64 -20.01
C TRP A 90 -1.00 5.82 -19.18
N GLY A 91 0.09 6.21 -19.85
CA GLY A 91 1.34 6.58 -19.22
C GLY A 91 1.09 7.55 -18.07
N MET A 92 1.80 7.35 -16.97
CA MET A 92 1.70 8.19 -15.77
C MET A 92 1.88 9.67 -16.15
N SER A 93 0.92 10.51 -15.74
CA SER A 93 0.93 11.94 -16.06
C SER A 93 2.17 12.62 -15.47
N ASP A 94 2.64 13.70 -16.08
CA ASP A 94 3.85 14.39 -15.63
C ASP A 94 3.73 14.87 -14.17
N GLY A 95 2.52 15.29 -13.76
CA GLY A 95 2.23 15.62 -12.37
C GLY A 95 2.37 14.44 -11.40
N GLN A 96 1.95 13.22 -11.81
CA GLN A 96 2.13 12.02 -10.99
C GLN A 96 3.60 11.62 -10.86
N ARG A 97 4.40 11.79 -11.92
CA ARG A 97 5.84 11.55 -11.90
C ARG A 97 6.54 12.51 -10.93
N LEU A 98 6.22 13.80 -11.04
CA LEU A 98 6.77 14.83 -10.16
C LEU A 98 6.39 14.57 -8.70
N ALA A 99 5.11 14.29 -8.42
CA ALA A 99 4.65 13.96 -7.08
C ALA A 99 5.38 12.73 -6.52
N THR A 100 5.53 11.68 -7.33
CA THR A 100 6.26 10.46 -6.95
C THR A 100 7.71 10.79 -6.59
N PHE A 101 8.39 11.59 -7.41
CA PHE A 101 9.77 12.01 -7.16
C PHE A 101 9.89 12.84 -5.88
N LEU A 102 9.02 13.83 -5.70
CA LEU A 102 8.99 14.67 -4.50
C LEU A 102 8.73 13.85 -3.24
N SER A 103 7.81 12.89 -3.27
CA SER A 103 7.56 12.00 -2.13
C SER A 103 8.80 11.19 -1.74
N HIS A 104 9.58 10.69 -2.71
CA HIS A 104 10.83 9.98 -2.39
C HIS A 104 11.90 10.92 -1.83
N LEU A 105 12.00 12.14 -2.37
CA LEU A 105 12.91 13.16 -1.88
C LEU A 105 12.58 13.53 -0.42
N LEU A 106 11.30 13.77 -0.12
CA LEU A 106 10.85 14.09 1.24
C LEU A 106 11.05 12.91 2.20
N ALA A 107 10.80 11.68 1.75
CA ALA A 107 11.07 10.49 2.56
C ALA A 107 12.56 10.37 2.92
N LEU A 108 13.46 10.54 1.95
CA LEU A 108 14.91 10.54 2.20
C LEU A 108 15.35 11.69 3.11
N ALA A 109 14.84 12.90 2.85
CA ALA A 109 15.13 14.07 3.68
C ALA A 109 14.69 13.84 5.14
N SER A 110 13.51 13.24 5.36
CA SER A 110 13.02 12.94 6.71
C SER A 110 13.95 11.98 7.46
N ILE A 111 14.49 10.95 6.80
CA ILE A 111 15.47 10.04 7.40
C ILE A 111 16.74 10.79 7.78
N ILE A 112 17.27 11.62 6.88
CA ILE A 112 18.49 12.40 7.13
C ILE A 112 18.31 13.34 8.33
N VAL A 113 17.18 14.05 8.39
CA VAL A 113 16.87 14.96 9.49
C VAL A 113 16.83 14.22 10.82
N VAL A 114 16.17 13.06 10.88
CA VAL A 114 16.10 12.27 12.13
C VAL A 114 17.46 11.67 12.50
N LEU A 115 18.26 11.21 11.53
CA LEU A 115 19.61 10.74 11.79
C LEU A 115 20.52 11.87 12.29
N PHE A 116 20.40 13.07 11.74
CA PHE A 116 21.17 14.22 12.21
C PHE A 116 20.74 14.62 13.62
N TRP A 117 19.43 14.73 13.86
CA TRP A 117 18.87 15.07 15.17
C TRP A 117 19.26 14.07 16.27
N THR A 118 19.25 12.77 15.97
CA THR A 118 19.62 11.73 16.96
C THR A 118 21.11 11.66 17.26
N ASN A 119 21.97 12.09 16.32
CA ASN A 119 23.42 12.13 16.53
C ASN A 119 23.90 13.42 17.19
N GLU A 120 23.20 14.53 16.95
CA GLU A 120 23.58 15.82 17.51
C GLU A 120 23.41 15.83 19.04
N LYS A 121 24.48 16.20 19.74
CA LYS A 121 24.48 16.19 21.22
C LYS A 121 23.72 17.39 21.77
N GLU A 122 23.76 18.51 21.05
CA GLU A 122 23.12 19.76 21.46
C GLU A 122 21.60 19.73 21.29
N MET A 123 21.07 18.95 20.33
CA MET A 123 19.63 18.87 20.04
C MET A 123 18.88 17.79 20.83
N GLY A 124 19.53 17.16 21.81
CA GLY A 124 18.90 16.20 22.73
C GLY A 124 18.99 14.73 22.31
N GLY A 125 19.59 14.42 21.15
CA GLY A 125 19.78 13.04 20.69
C GLY A 125 20.87 12.32 21.47
N GLY A 126 22.10 12.86 21.53
CA GLY A 126 23.18 12.24 22.31
C GLY A 126 23.53 10.80 21.90
N GLY A 127 23.09 10.39 20.71
CA GLY A 127 23.29 9.07 20.13
C GLY A 127 22.20 8.04 20.42
N VAL A 128 22.44 6.83 19.94
CA VAL A 128 21.50 5.72 19.96
C VAL A 128 22.14 4.56 20.73
N SER A 129 21.45 4.02 21.73
CA SER A 129 21.98 2.95 22.59
C SER A 129 20.86 2.00 23.00
N TRP A 130 21.13 0.71 23.03
CA TRP A 130 20.16 -0.34 23.46
C TRP A 130 20.43 -0.84 24.90
N SER A 131 21.34 -0.16 25.61
CA SER A 131 21.81 -0.52 26.94
C SER A 131 20.84 -0.06 28.03
N LYS A 132 20.64 -0.91 29.05
CA LYS A 132 19.66 -0.70 30.15
C LYS A 132 19.88 0.53 31.03
N LEU A 133 21.08 1.13 31.03
CA LEU A 133 21.39 2.31 31.85
C LEU A 133 21.22 3.66 31.12
N GLN A 134 20.86 3.69 29.84
CA GLN A 134 20.83 4.91 29.03
C GLN A 134 19.45 5.16 28.43
N ARG A 135 18.43 5.32 29.30
CA ARG A 135 17.01 5.54 28.92
C ARG A 135 16.78 6.51 27.75
N PRO A 136 17.28 7.76 27.76
CA PRO A 136 16.99 8.70 26.68
C PRO A 136 17.51 8.22 25.32
N ARG A 137 18.58 7.43 25.29
CA ARG A 137 19.16 6.89 24.06
C ARG A 137 18.44 5.66 23.53
N VAL A 138 17.72 4.93 24.40
CA VAL A 138 16.82 3.84 23.99
C VAL A 138 15.57 4.42 23.34
N PHE A 139 15.04 5.52 23.89
CA PHE A 139 13.88 6.22 23.32
C PHE A 139 14.17 6.74 21.91
N ASN A 140 15.39 7.18 21.60
CA ASN A 140 15.77 7.67 20.27
C ASN A 140 15.59 6.64 19.13
N TRP A 141 15.55 5.34 19.44
CA TRP A 141 15.19 4.32 18.45
C TRP A 141 13.76 4.47 17.95
N HIS A 142 12.85 5.03 18.75
CA HIS A 142 11.46 5.23 18.38
C HIS A 142 11.30 6.14 17.15
N PRO A 143 11.74 7.41 17.15
CA PRO A 143 11.59 8.29 15.99
C PRO A 143 12.37 7.78 14.76
N ILE A 144 13.54 7.16 14.94
CA ILE A 144 14.31 6.55 13.83
C ILE A 144 13.48 5.47 13.15
N MET A 145 12.94 4.53 13.93
CA MET A 145 12.15 3.42 13.39
C MET A 145 10.81 3.91 12.81
N MET A 146 10.16 4.90 13.43
CA MET A 146 8.90 5.44 12.90
C MET A 146 9.09 6.15 11.54
N VAL A 147 10.19 6.91 11.37
CA VAL A 147 10.49 7.55 10.09
C VAL A 147 10.97 6.53 9.04
N ALA A 148 11.76 5.53 9.44
CA ALA A 148 12.13 4.44 8.54
C ALA A 148 10.89 3.68 8.04
N MET A 149 9.95 3.34 8.92
CA MET A 149 8.65 2.77 8.55
C MET A 149 7.91 3.66 7.54
N HIS A 150 7.82 4.96 7.81
CA HIS A 150 7.14 5.91 6.92
C HIS A 150 7.76 5.94 5.52
N ALA A 151 9.09 5.90 5.42
CA ALA A 151 9.79 5.82 4.15
C ALA A 151 9.49 4.53 3.38
N PHE A 152 9.54 3.37 4.03
CA PHE A 152 9.17 2.10 3.40
C PHE A 152 7.71 2.05 2.97
N MET A 153 6.80 2.61 3.77
CA MET A 153 5.39 2.73 3.40
C MET A 153 5.21 3.59 2.14
N THR A 154 5.88 4.74 2.09
CA THR A 154 5.82 5.65 0.93
C THR A 154 6.29 4.95 -0.34
N ILE A 155 7.44 4.26 -0.30
CA ILE A 155 7.97 3.54 -1.45
C ILE A 155 7.00 2.44 -1.91
N SER A 156 6.43 1.67 -0.97
CA SER A 156 5.52 0.56 -1.27
C SER A 156 4.18 1.01 -1.86
N LEU A 157 3.61 2.10 -1.35
CA LEU A 157 2.38 2.69 -1.87
C LEU A 157 2.59 3.25 -3.28
N LEU A 158 3.70 3.95 -3.50
CA LEU A 158 4.01 4.53 -4.81
C LEU A 158 4.38 3.46 -5.85
N SER A 159 5.10 2.40 -5.44
CA SER A 159 5.46 1.27 -6.31
C SER A 159 4.22 0.62 -6.95
N SER A 160 3.12 0.52 -6.20
CA SER A 160 1.85 -0.02 -6.72
C SER A 160 1.17 0.86 -7.78
N ARG A 161 1.46 2.18 -7.78
CA ARG A 161 0.86 3.18 -8.67
C ARG A 161 1.67 3.44 -9.93
N VAL A 162 2.98 3.17 -9.92
CA VAL A 162 3.84 3.24 -11.12
C VAL A 162 3.56 2.03 -12.01
N ARG A 163 2.34 1.97 -12.56
CA ARG A 163 1.81 0.90 -13.40
C ARG A 163 2.28 1.05 -14.86
N SER A 164 3.52 1.49 -15.07
CA SER A 164 4.03 1.81 -16.40
C SER A 164 4.78 0.66 -17.06
N ILE A 165 5.20 -0.36 -16.31
CA ILE A 165 6.00 -1.43 -16.89
C ILE A 165 5.08 -2.63 -17.08
N LYS A 166 5.08 -3.20 -18.29
CA LYS A 166 4.59 -4.55 -18.66
C LYS A 166 5.18 -5.69 -17.80
N SER A 167 5.76 -5.36 -16.64
CA SER A 167 6.37 -6.29 -15.71
C SER A 167 5.27 -7.11 -15.04
N ASN A 168 5.62 -8.38 -14.90
CA ASN A 168 4.83 -9.46 -14.36
C ASN A 168 4.11 -9.01 -13.08
N ARG A 169 2.77 -8.81 -13.10
CA ARG A 169 1.97 -8.26 -11.98
C ARG A 169 2.23 -8.97 -10.65
N LYS A 170 2.63 -10.24 -10.71
CA LYS A 170 3.06 -11.05 -9.57
C LYS A 170 4.23 -10.41 -8.80
N HIS A 171 5.23 -9.87 -9.50
CA HIS A 171 6.43 -9.30 -8.89
C HIS A 171 6.13 -8.00 -8.14
N VAL A 172 5.31 -7.12 -8.73
CA VAL A 172 4.88 -5.87 -8.06
C VAL A 172 4.13 -6.16 -6.77
N ARG A 173 3.25 -7.18 -6.77
CA ARG A 173 2.54 -7.61 -5.56
C ARG A 173 3.50 -8.15 -4.49
N VAL A 174 4.48 -8.96 -4.88
CA VAL A 174 5.49 -9.51 -3.94
C VAL A 174 6.32 -8.39 -3.32
N ILE A 175 6.85 -7.46 -4.13
CA ILE A 175 7.66 -6.34 -3.64
C ILE A 175 6.84 -5.45 -2.69
N HIS A 176 5.58 -5.16 -3.02
CA HIS A 176 4.69 -4.37 -2.17
C HIS A 176 4.50 -5.02 -0.79
N VAL A 177 4.19 -6.32 -0.77
CA VAL A 177 4.00 -7.08 0.48
C VAL A 177 5.31 -7.17 1.28
N LEU A 178 6.45 -7.39 0.61
CA LEU A 178 7.76 -7.41 1.28
C LEU A 178 8.07 -6.06 1.94
N GLN A 179 7.87 -4.94 1.24
CA GLN A 179 8.11 -3.62 1.80
C GLN A 179 7.15 -3.29 2.96
N MET A 180 5.88 -3.70 2.87
CA MET A 180 4.92 -3.58 3.98
C MET A 180 5.33 -4.43 5.18
N SER A 181 5.86 -5.64 4.96
CA SER A 181 6.35 -6.48 6.06
C SER A 181 7.54 -5.85 6.79
N ILE A 182 8.47 -5.24 6.05
CA ILE A 182 9.61 -4.52 6.64
C ILE A 182 9.13 -3.31 7.43
N ALA A 183 8.18 -2.54 6.89
CA ALA A 183 7.57 -1.41 7.60
C ALA A 183 6.89 -1.86 8.91
N PHE A 184 6.15 -2.98 8.88
CA PHE A 184 5.53 -3.54 10.06
C PHE A 184 6.55 -3.97 11.13
N LEU A 185 7.62 -4.66 10.73
CA LEU A 185 8.70 -5.02 11.65
C LEU A 185 9.31 -3.77 12.29
N CYS A 186 9.56 -2.72 11.50
CA CYS A 186 10.08 -1.45 11.97
C CYS A 186 9.15 -0.78 13.00
N CYS A 187 7.84 -0.82 12.77
CA CYS A 187 6.83 -0.37 13.73
C CYS A 187 6.92 -1.13 15.06
N CYS A 188 6.99 -2.46 15.01
CA CYS A 188 7.13 -3.29 16.20
C CYS A 188 8.41 -2.95 16.99
N PHE A 189 9.54 -2.75 16.31
CA PHE A 189 10.79 -2.32 16.96
C PHE A 189 10.69 -0.93 17.58
N GLY A 190 10.06 0.03 16.89
CA GLY A 190 9.85 1.38 17.40
C GLY A 190 8.93 1.41 18.63
N LEU A 191 7.89 0.57 18.67
CA LEU A 191 7.02 0.41 19.83
C LEU A 191 7.75 -0.30 20.98
N ALA A 192 8.52 -1.35 20.69
CA ALA A 192 9.33 -2.06 21.69
C ALA A 192 10.33 -1.13 22.37
N ALA A 193 10.94 -0.19 21.63
CA ALA A 193 11.83 0.83 22.19
C ALA A 193 11.11 1.75 23.19
N VAL A 194 9.89 2.20 22.88
CA VAL A 194 9.08 3.04 23.79
C VAL A 194 8.71 2.29 25.05
N MET A 195 8.14 1.09 24.90
CA MET A 195 7.72 0.26 26.04
C MET A 195 8.90 -0.04 26.96
N ARG A 196 10.07 -0.33 26.38
CA ARG A 196 11.28 -0.56 27.16
C ARG A 196 11.76 0.70 27.89
N SER A 197 11.74 1.85 27.22
CA SER A 197 12.16 3.12 27.85
C SER A 197 11.28 3.47 29.06
N HIS A 198 9.97 3.18 29.01
CA HIS A 198 9.07 3.40 30.15
C HIS A 198 9.25 2.34 31.25
N ASN A 199 9.47 1.06 30.88
CA ASN A 199 9.68 0.01 31.87
C ASN A 199 10.99 0.19 32.65
N ASP A 200 12.05 0.67 31.99
CA ASP A 200 13.34 0.97 32.63
C ASP A 200 13.24 2.18 33.60
N GLU A 201 12.25 3.07 33.46
CA GLU A 201 11.98 4.17 34.41
C GLU A 201 11.46 3.67 35.75
N THR A 202 10.55 2.69 35.69
CA THR A 202 9.93 2.11 36.89
C THR A 202 10.95 1.36 37.75
N LEU A 203 11.93 0.69 37.12
CA LEU A 203 12.98 -0.05 37.82
C LEU A 203 13.99 0.86 38.52
N ASP A 204 14.33 2.01 37.93
CA ASP A 204 15.33 2.92 38.50
C ASP A 204 14.81 3.70 39.70
N LEU A 205 13.54 4.12 39.65
CA LEU A 205 12.88 4.71 40.81
C LEU A 205 12.93 3.75 41.99
N MET A 206 12.61 2.46 41.80
CA MET A 206 12.69 1.46 42.87
C MET A 206 14.12 1.23 43.38
N SER A 207 15.14 1.34 42.53
CA SER A 207 16.54 1.17 42.95
C SER A 207 17.10 2.35 43.74
N ASN A 208 16.59 3.57 43.53
CA ASN A 208 16.98 4.77 44.28
C ASN A 208 16.36 4.84 45.70
N PHE A 209 15.40 3.97 46.02
CA PHE A 209 14.76 3.91 47.35
C PHE A 209 15.42 2.92 48.32
N ARG A 210 16.54 2.28 47.96
CA ARG A 210 17.32 1.39 48.84
C ARG A 210 18.61 2.07 49.27
#